data_AF-A0A962C0B7-F1
#
_entry.id   AF-A0A962C0B7-F1
#
_cell.length_a   1.000
_cell.length_b   1.000
_cell.length_c   1.000
_cell.angle_alpha   90.00
_cell.angle_beta   90.00
_cell.angle_gamma   90.00
#
_symmetry.space_group_name_H-M   'P 1'
#
loop_
_entity.id
_entity.type
_entity.pdbx_description
1 polymer ?
#
loop_
_entity_poly.entity_id
_entity_poly.type
_entity_poly.pdbx_seq_one_letter_code
_entity_poly.pdbx_strand_id
1 'polypeptide(L)'
;MNSVDCTYIWQDNDWPHWRFDLAVLAGPMAEVSRAQGVLLGRLADVGMALRDQACLAALTQDVLKSSEIEGELLNAESVRSSIARRLGVDIGALAPMDRHIEGVVEMVLDATANAQAAVTQERLFGWHAALFPTGYSGLTKVSVGAWRDDANGPMQVVSGPIGRQRVHYEAPPADRLDAETRRFLDWVNGPSNDPPLLRAGLGHLWFVT
;
A
#
# COMPACT_ATOMS: atom_id res chain seq x y z
N MET A 1 19.54 32.63 -0.99
CA MET A 1 18.75 32.05 -2.09
C MET A 1 17.34 31.92 -1.58
N ASN A 2 16.40 32.58 -2.26
CA ASN A 2 15.02 32.73 -1.81
C ASN A 2 14.35 31.36 -1.77
N SER A 3 14.00 30.91 -0.58
CA SER A 3 13.04 29.82 -0.41
C SER A 3 11.76 30.25 -1.11
N VAL A 4 11.48 29.68 -2.27
CA VAL A 4 10.11 29.65 -2.77
C VAL A 4 9.34 28.91 -1.68
N ASP A 5 8.35 29.55 -1.07
CA ASP A 5 7.57 28.95 0.02
C ASP A 5 6.90 27.67 -0.50
N CYS A 6 7.57 26.52 -0.30
CA CYS A 6 7.06 25.21 -0.67
C CYS A 6 5.92 24.91 0.29
N THR A 7 4.69 24.89 -0.23
CA THR A 7 3.51 24.65 0.59
C THR A 7 3.33 23.16 0.86
N TYR A 8 3.71 22.32 -0.10
CA TYR A 8 3.59 20.87 -0.05
C TYR A 8 4.89 20.19 -0.46
N ILE A 9 5.15 18.99 0.06
CA ILE A 9 6.44 18.30 -0.07
C ILE A 9 6.86 18.05 -1.53
N TRP A 10 5.92 17.78 -2.44
CA TRP A 10 6.19 17.58 -3.87
C TRP A 10 6.66 18.84 -4.61
N GLN A 11 6.49 20.01 -3.98
CA GLN A 11 6.92 21.30 -4.52
C GLN A 11 8.38 21.61 -4.18
N ASP A 12 8.97 20.85 -3.24
CA ASP A 12 10.39 20.99 -2.92
C ASP A 12 11.24 20.56 -4.12
N ASN A 13 12.32 21.30 -4.41
CA ASN A 13 13.21 21.01 -5.53
C ASN A 13 13.98 19.70 -5.33
N ASP A 14 14.22 19.31 -4.08
CA ASP A 14 14.88 18.05 -3.76
C ASP A 14 13.90 16.87 -3.89
N TRP A 15 12.58 17.09 -3.98
CA TRP A 15 11.61 15.99 -4.20
C TRP A 15 11.82 15.31 -5.57
N PRO A 16 11.82 13.96 -5.66
CA PRO A 16 11.65 12.96 -4.60
C PRO A 16 12.99 12.38 -4.08
N HIS A 17 14.10 13.10 -4.20
CA HIS A 17 15.43 12.72 -3.73
C HIS A 17 15.62 13.03 -2.24
N TRP A 18 15.19 12.09 -1.42
CA TRP A 18 15.23 12.22 0.03
C TRP A 18 16.64 12.14 0.61
N ARG A 19 16.87 12.87 1.70
CA ARG A 19 18.07 12.75 2.53
C ARG A 19 17.68 12.10 3.85
N PHE A 20 18.45 11.11 4.27
CA PHE A 20 18.26 10.38 5.53
C PHE A 20 19.60 10.19 6.23
N ASP A 21 19.56 10.07 7.56
CA ASP A 21 20.75 9.80 8.37
C ASP A 21 20.86 8.30 8.64
N LEU A 22 21.80 7.65 7.95
CA LEU A 22 22.07 6.22 8.13
C LEU A 22 22.54 5.89 9.55
N ALA A 23 23.22 6.79 10.25
CA ALA A 23 23.68 6.52 11.61
C ALA A 23 22.49 6.42 12.58
N VAL A 24 21.45 7.23 12.36
CA VAL A 24 20.19 7.17 13.13
C VAL A 24 19.40 5.90 12.79
N LEU A 25 19.37 5.51 11.52
CA LEU A 25 18.57 4.37 11.05
C LEU A 25 19.24 3.01 11.27
N ALA A 26 20.57 2.95 11.44
CA ALA A 26 21.33 1.70 11.53
C ALA A 26 20.84 0.79 12.67
N GLY A 27 20.56 1.35 13.86
CA GLY A 27 20.07 0.60 15.01
C GLY A 27 18.72 -0.08 14.74
N PRO A 28 17.65 0.69 14.45
CA PRO A 28 16.35 0.14 14.11
C PRO A 28 16.38 -0.87 12.96
N MET A 29 17.16 -0.60 11.91
CA MET A 29 17.30 -1.51 10.78
C MET A 29 17.94 -2.84 11.19
N ALA A 30 18.98 -2.82 12.02
CA ALA A 30 19.60 -4.04 12.53
C ALA A 30 18.64 -4.87 13.39
N GLU A 31 17.80 -4.21 14.21
CA GLU A 31 16.77 -4.89 15.00
C GLU A 31 15.73 -5.58 14.12
N VAL A 32 15.22 -4.88 13.08
CA VAL A 32 14.27 -5.46 12.13
C VAL A 32 14.90 -6.61 11.36
N SER A 33 16.11 -6.46 10.84
CA SER A 33 16.81 -7.54 10.11
C SER A 33 17.05 -8.76 11.01
N ARG A 34 17.39 -8.55 12.28
CA ARG A 34 17.53 -9.65 13.25
C ARG A 34 16.19 -10.35 13.48
N ALA A 35 15.10 -9.60 13.66
CA ALA A 35 13.77 -10.17 13.85
C ALA A 35 13.31 -10.98 12.63
N GLN A 36 13.53 -10.46 11.42
CA GLN A 36 13.26 -11.17 10.16
C GLN A 36 14.08 -12.46 10.07
N GLY A 37 15.37 -12.42 10.38
CA GLY A 37 16.23 -13.60 10.37
C GLY A 37 15.78 -14.69 11.36
N VAL A 38 15.40 -14.30 12.58
CA VAL A 38 14.85 -15.24 13.58
C VAL A 38 13.54 -15.85 13.10
N LEU A 39 12.64 -15.06 12.51
CA LEU A 39 11.38 -15.55 11.95
C LEU A 39 11.63 -16.54 10.82
N LEU A 40 12.47 -16.20 9.84
CA LEU A 40 12.81 -17.06 8.72
C LEU A 40 13.47 -18.36 9.17
N GLY A 41 14.36 -18.30 10.17
CA GLY A 41 14.96 -19.48 10.78
C GLY A 41 13.92 -20.40 11.41
N ARG A 42 13.00 -19.85 12.21
CA ARG A 42 11.90 -20.63 12.80
C ARG A 42 10.97 -21.21 11.74
N LEU A 43 10.68 -20.45 10.69
CA LEU A 43 9.85 -20.93 9.60
C LEU A 43 10.54 -22.08 8.85
N ALA A 44 11.87 -22.03 8.67
CA ALA A 44 12.63 -23.09 8.01
C ALA A 44 12.48 -24.47 8.71
N ASP A 45 12.33 -24.48 10.04
CA ASP A 45 12.24 -25.70 10.84
C ASP A 45 10.81 -26.28 10.96
N VAL A 46 9.77 -25.49 10.65
CA VAL A 46 8.38 -25.95 10.74
C VAL A 46 7.86 -26.50 9.40
N GLY A 47 6.94 -27.47 9.48
CA GLY A 47 6.29 -28.07 8.31
C GLY A 47 5.39 -27.09 7.55
N MET A 48 5.11 -27.39 6.27
CA MET A 48 4.33 -26.53 5.37
C MET A 48 2.98 -26.10 5.95
N ALA A 49 2.24 -27.04 6.56
CA ALA A 49 0.93 -26.73 7.15
C ALA A 49 0.98 -25.61 8.21
N LEU A 50 2.03 -25.56 9.04
CA LEU A 50 2.16 -24.50 10.04
C LEU A 50 2.59 -23.17 9.40
N ARG A 51 3.40 -23.21 8.33
CA ARG A 51 3.74 -22.01 7.56
C ARG A 51 2.50 -21.41 6.91
N ASP A 52 1.66 -22.25 6.31
CA ASP A 52 0.43 -21.79 5.65
C ASP A 52 -0.56 -21.20 6.66
N GLN A 53 -0.68 -21.80 7.85
CA GLN A 53 -1.47 -21.24 8.95
C GLN A 53 -0.92 -19.90 9.45
N ALA A 54 0.41 -19.77 9.58
CA ALA A 54 1.04 -18.52 9.97
C ALA A 54 0.84 -17.43 8.91
N CYS A 55 0.98 -17.78 7.63
CA CYS A 55 0.73 -16.88 6.50
C CYS A 55 -0.73 -16.42 6.48
N LEU A 56 -1.68 -17.35 6.61
CA LEU A 56 -3.11 -17.05 6.70
C LEU A 56 -3.40 -16.06 7.84
N ALA A 57 -2.82 -16.29 9.03
CA ALA A 57 -3.02 -15.41 10.18
C ALA A 57 -2.44 -14.01 9.94
N ALA A 58 -1.22 -13.92 9.41
CA ALA A 58 -0.55 -12.65 9.11
C ALA A 58 -1.33 -11.84 8.08
N LEU A 59 -1.66 -12.43 6.93
CA LEU A 59 -2.41 -11.73 5.87
C LEU A 59 -3.82 -11.33 6.31
N THR A 60 -4.48 -12.14 7.16
CA THR A 60 -5.77 -11.77 7.73
C THR A 60 -5.64 -10.52 8.58
N GLN A 61 -4.60 -10.43 9.42
CA GLN A 61 -4.35 -9.25 10.24
C GLN A 61 -4.00 -8.03 9.38
N ASP A 62 -3.16 -8.19 8.36
CA ASP A 62 -2.75 -7.08 7.48
C ASP A 62 -3.96 -6.47 6.75
N VAL A 63 -4.86 -7.31 6.21
CA VAL A 63 -6.10 -6.84 5.56
C VAL A 63 -6.98 -6.09 6.57
N LEU A 64 -7.22 -6.67 7.75
CA LEU A 64 -8.08 -6.04 8.76
C LEU A 64 -7.51 -4.71 9.24
N LYS A 65 -6.21 -4.64 9.53
CA LYS A 65 -5.57 -3.43 10.07
C LYS A 65 -5.39 -2.34 9.03
N SER A 66 -5.12 -2.69 7.77
CA SER A 66 -5.07 -1.71 6.69
C SER A 66 -6.45 -1.11 6.44
N SER A 67 -7.51 -1.93 6.40
CA SER A 67 -8.89 -1.44 6.25
C SER A 67 -9.34 -0.59 7.45
N GLU A 68 -8.96 -0.95 8.68
CA GLU A 68 -9.27 -0.14 9.87
C GLU A 68 -8.68 1.27 9.80
N ILE A 69 -7.48 1.44 9.20
CA ILE A 69 -6.86 2.75 8.98
C ILE A 69 -7.71 3.61 8.04
N GLU A 70 -8.30 3.00 7.01
CA GLU A 70 -9.23 3.64 6.08
C GLU A 70 -10.65 3.83 6.66
N GLY A 71 -10.87 3.43 7.92
CA GLY A 71 -12.16 3.51 8.60
C GLY A 71 -13.14 2.38 8.23
N GLU A 72 -12.67 1.34 7.54
CA GLU A 72 -13.46 0.18 7.14
C GLU A 72 -13.35 -0.96 8.16
N LEU A 73 -14.49 -1.39 8.71
CA LEU A 73 -14.56 -2.54 9.61
C LEU A 73 -14.98 -3.78 8.84
N LEU A 74 -14.01 -4.58 8.42
CA LEU A 74 -14.27 -5.85 7.72
C LEU A 74 -14.55 -7.00 8.69
N ASN A 75 -15.35 -7.96 8.25
CA ASN A 75 -15.59 -9.18 9.02
C ASN A 75 -14.35 -10.10 8.97
N ALA A 76 -13.74 -10.35 10.13
CA ALA A 76 -12.52 -11.15 10.25
C ALA A 76 -12.66 -12.60 9.74
N GLU A 77 -13.83 -13.22 9.93
CA GLU A 77 -14.09 -14.59 9.48
C GLU A 77 -14.22 -14.66 7.96
N SER A 78 -14.85 -13.66 7.34
CA SER A 78 -14.94 -13.52 5.88
C SER A 78 -13.58 -13.28 5.25
N VAL A 79 -12.77 -12.36 5.80
CA VAL A 79 -11.40 -12.10 5.33
C VAL A 79 -10.55 -13.37 5.42
N ARG A 80 -10.56 -14.03 6.59
CA ARG A 80 -9.83 -15.29 6.79
C ARG A 80 -10.30 -16.38 5.80
N SER A 81 -11.61 -16.52 5.58
CA SER A 81 -12.16 -17.50 4.65
C SER A 81 -11.73 -17.24 3.21
N SER A 82 -11.69 -15.97 2.79
CA SER A 82 -11.24 -15.56 1.46
C SER A 82 -9.77 -15.91 1.24
N ILE A 83 -8.89 -15.54 2.18
CA ILE A 83 -7.45 -15.83 2.12
C ILE A 83 -7.20 -17.34 2.14
N ALA A 84 -7.87 -18.08 3.04
CA ALA A 84 -7.69 -19.53 3.16
C ALA A 84 -8.02 -20.26 1.85
N ARG A 85 -9.09 -19.85 1.16
CA ARG A 85 -9.48 -20.41 -0.14
C ARG A 85 -8.41 -20.18 -1.20
N ARG A 86 -7.80 -18.98 -1.24
CA ARG A 86 -6.76 -18.66 -2.23
C ARG A 86 -5.42 -19.32 -1.92
N LEU A 87 -5.11 -19.53 -0.64
CA LEU A 87 -3.91 -20.27 -0.19
C LEU A 87 -4.08 -21.80 -0.21
N GLY A 88 -5.30 -22.31 -0.42
CA GLY A 88 -5.58 -23.75 -0.39
C GLY A 88 -5.54 -24.36 1.03
N VAL A 89 -5.74 -23.54 2.07
CA VAL A 89 -5.74 -23.97 3.46
C VAL A 89 -7.15 -24.42 3.87
N ASP A 90 -7.28 -25.66 4.32
CA ASP A 90 -8.54 -26.16 4.86
C ASP A 90 -8.82 -25.55 6.25
N ILE A 91 -9.92 -24.80 6.35
CA ILE A 91 -10.41 -24.21 7.60
C ILE A 91 -11.82 -24.69 7.96
N GLY A 92 -12.34 -25.71 7.27
CA GLY A 92 -13.71 -26.19 7.43
C GLY A 92 -14.73 -25.32 6.70
N ALA A 93 -15.79 -24.90 7.41
CA ALA A 93 -16.87 -24.12 6.81
C ALA A 93 -16.38 -22.72 6.41
N LEU A 94 -16.63 -22.33 5.16
CA LEU A 94 -16.26 -21.03 4.62
C LEU A 94 -17.43 -20.05 4.73
N ALA A 95 -17.13 -18.84 5.19
CA ALA A 95 -18.10 -17.74 5.24
C ALA A 95 -18.57 -17.31 3.82
N PRO A 96 -19.75 -16.67 3.71
CA PRO A 96 -20.26 -16.12 2.45
C PRO A 96 -19.28 -15.10 1.82
N MET A 97 -19.32 -15.02 0.49
CA MET A 97 -18.45 -14.11 -0.27
C MET A 97 -18.96 -12.67 -0.24
N ASP A 98 -18.07 -11.76 0.10
CA ASP A 98 -18.26 -10.31 -0.05
C ASP A 98 -17.29 -9.80 -1.11
N ARG A 99 -17.81 -9.21 -2.19
CA ARG A 99 -17.00 -8.76 -3.33
C ARG A 99 -16.00 -7.67 -2.95
N HIS A 100 -16.32 -6.83 -1.97
CA HIS A 100 -15.40 -5.80 -1.47
C HIS A 100 -14.20 -6.44 -0.78
N ILE A 101 -14.47 -7.41 0.11
CA ILE A 101 -13.42 -8.19 0.78
C ILE A 101 -12.57 -8.95 -0.24
N GLU A 102 -13.19 -9.60 -1.23
CA GLU A 102 -12.45 -10.34 -2.26
C GLU A 102 -11.45 -9.46 -2.99
N GLY A 103 -11.82 -8.22 -3.32
CA GLY A 103 -10.96 -7.25 -3.99
C GLY A 103 -9.74 -6.84 -3.17
N VAL A 104 -9.93 -6.48 -1.89
CA VAL A 104 -8.83 -6.16 -0.97
C VAL A 104 -7.90 -7.37 -0.81
N VAL A 105 -8.46 -8.57 -0.64
CA VAL A 105 -7.67 -9.80 -0.49
C VAL A 105 -6.92 -10.15 -1.78
N GLU A 106 -7.48 -9.85 -2.95
CA GLU A 106 -6.85 -10.10 -4.27
C GLU A 106 -5.61 -9.23 -4.45
N MET A 107 -5.76 -7.95 -4.12
CA MET A 107 -4.66 -6.99 -4.16
C MET A 107 -3.54 -7.39 -3.20
N VAL A 108 -3.86 -7.72 -1.93
CA VAL A 108 -2.84 -8.10 -0.94
C VAL A 108 -2.11 -9.39 -1.32
N LEU A 109 -2.83 -10.38 -1.84
CA LEU A 109 -2.21 -11.63 -2.30
C LEU A 109 -1.34 -11.42 -3.54
N ASP A 110 -1.77 -10.61 -4.50
CA ASP A 110 -0.92 -10.26 -5.64
C ASP A 110 0.35 -9.52 -5.19
N ALA A 111 0.21 -8.50 -4.34
CA ALA A 111 1.33 -7.71 -3.85
C ALA A 111 2.37 -8.57 -3.10
N THR A 112 1.92 -9.54 -2.31
CA THR A 112 2.79 -10.40 -1.49
C THR A 112 3.35 -11.60 -2.25
N ALA A 113 2.53 -12.32 -3.02
CA ALA A 113 2.98 -13.50 -3.76
C ALA A 113 3.81 -13.13 -5.00
N ASN A 114 3.51 -12.00 -5.63
CA ASN A 114 4.22 -11.48 -6.81
C ASN A 114 5.12 -10.29 -6.45
N ALA A 115 5.69 -10.27 -5.24
CA ALA A 115 6.55 -9.18 -4.76
C ALA A 115 7.84 -8.99 -5.58
N GLN A 116 8.29 -10.02 -6.31
CA GLN A 116 9.45 -9.96 -7.20
C GLN A 116 9.10 -9.55 -8.63
N ALA A 117 7.81 -9.53 -8.99
CA ALA A 117 7.38 -9.03 -10.28
C ALA A 117 7.43 -7.51 -10.29
N ALA A 118 7.75 -6.93 -11.46
CA ALA A 118 7.75 -5.49 -11.63
C ALA A 118 6.40 -4.87 -11.24
N VAL A 119 6.44 -3.68 -10.65
CA VAL A 119 5.25 -2.85 -10.44
C VAL A 119 5.04 -2.09 -11.74
N THR A 120 3.91 -2.32 -12.42
CA THR A 120 3.56 -1.60 -13.65
C THR A 120 2.33 -0.72 -13.43
N GLN A 121 2.09 0.20 -14.36
CA GLN A 121 0.88 1.02 -14.34
C GLN A 121 -0.37 0.16 -14.36
N GLU A 122 -0.41 -0.87 -15.21
CA GLU A 122 -1.54 -1.81 -15.31
C GLU A 122 -1.76 -2.56 -14.00
N ARG A 123 -0.67 -2.95 -13.31
CA ARG A 123 -0.75 -3.62 -12.01
C ARG A 123 -1.31 -2.68 -10.93
N LEU A 124 -0.84 -1.43 -10.87
CA LEU A 124 -1.39 -0.41 -9.97
C LEU A 124 -2.88 -0.15 -10.25
N PHE A 125 -3.26 -0.05 -11.52
CA PHE A 125 -4.66 0.12 -11.92
C PHE A 125 -5.50 -1.11 -11.58
N GLY A 126 -4.97 -2.31 -11.75
CA GLY A 126 -5.61 -3.55 -11.33
C GLY A 126 -5.88 -3.58 -9.82
N TRP A 127 -4.89 -3.21 -9.01
CA TRP A 127 -5.06 -3.07 -7.55
C TRP A 127 -6.12 -2.04 -7.20
N HIS A 128 -6.08 -0.86 -7.83
CA HIS A 128 -7.11 0.16 -7.61
C HIS A 128 -8.50 -0.31 -8.02
N ALA A 129 -8.61 -1.05 -9.13
CA ALA A 129 -9.86 -1.63 -9.58
C ALA A 129 -10.43 -2.68 -8.64
N ALA A 130 -9.57 -3.49 -8.04
CA ALA A 130 -9.96 -4.47 -7.03
C ALA A 130 -10.53 -3.79 -5.77
N LEU A 131 -10.00 -2.63 -5.36
CA LEU A 131 -10.49 -1.87 -4.20
C LEU A 131 -11.85 -1.19 -4.44
N PHE A 132 -12.19 -0.88 -5.70
CA PHE A 132 -13.43 -0.18 -6.05
C PHE A 132 -14.28 -0.96 -7.08
N PRO A 133 -14.73 -2.20 -6.75
CA PRO A 133 -15.36 -3.09 -7.72
C PRO A 133 -16.71 -2.58 -8.27
N THR A 134 -17.33 -1.62 -7.58
CA THR A 134 -18.62 -1.01 -7.98
C THR A 134 -18.44 0.27 -8.79
N GLY A 135 -17.26 0.87 -8.81
CA GLY A 135 -17.07 2.22 -9.34
C GLY A 135 -17.41 3.35 -8.35
N TYR A 136 -17.65 3.03 -7.08
CA TYR A 136 -18.08 3.99 -6.07
C TYR A 136 -17.25 3.90 -4.79
N SER A 137 -16.98 5.07 -4.19
CA SER A 137 -16.57 5.22 -2.80
C SER A 137 -17.74 5.79 -2.01
N GLY A 138 -18.42 4.95 -1.24
CA GLY A 138 -19.73 5.27 -0.67
C GLY A 138 -20.77 5.57 -1.76
N LEU A 139 -21.31 6.79 -1.76
CA LEU A 139 -22.26 7.26 -2.79
C LEU A 139 -21.60 8.04 -3.94
N THR A 140 -20.29 8.26 -3.84
CA THR A 140 -19.54 9.08 -4.81
C THR A 140 -18.96 8.19 -5.89
N LYS A 141 -19.27 8.49 -7.15
CA LYS A 141 -18.65 7.81 -8.29
C LYS A 141 -17.17 8.17 -8.36
N VAL A 142 -16.31 7.18 -8.55
CA VAL A 142 -14.85 7.36 -8.67
C VAL A 142 -14.35 6.83 -10.01
N SER A 143 -13.26 7.43 -10.50
CA SER A 143 -12.54 6.90 -11.66
C SER A 143 -11.75 5.67 -11.22
N VAL A 144 -12.10 4.49 -11.71
CA VAL A 144 -11.52 3.21 -11.25
C VAL A 144 -10.49 2.71 -12.25
N GLY A 145 -9.35 2.22 -11.74
CA GLY A 145 -8.26 1.71 -12.58
C GLY A 145 -7.69 2.74 -13.56
N ALA A 146 -7.69 4.02 -13.18
CA ALA A 146 -7.17 5.12 -13.98
C ALA A 146 -6.64 6.24 -13.07
N TRP A 147 -5.82 7.13 -13.63
CA TRP A 147 -5.43 8.37 -12.95
C TRP A 147 -6.66 9.26 -12.73
N ARG A 148 -6.64 10.04 -11.64
CA ARG A 148 -7.59 11.14 -11.46
C ARG A 148 -7.32 12.25 -12.47
N ASP A 149 -8.36 12.98 -12.82
CA ASP A 149 -8.35 14.08 -13.78
C ASP A 149 -8.63 15.46 -13.14
N ASP A 150 -8.75 15.48 -11.81
CA ASP A 150 -9.10 16.66 -10.99
C ASP A 150 -10.38 17.41 -11.45
N ALA A 151 -11.27 16.74 -12.19
CA ALA A 151 -12.51 17.35 -12.67
C ALA A 151 -13.43 17.85 -11.53
N ASN A 152 -13.30 17.23 -10.35
CA ASN A 152 -14.04 17.59 -9.13
C ASN A 152 -13.17 18.36 -8.12
N GLY A 153 -12.02 18.89 -8.55
CA GLY A 153 -11.04 19.56 -7.69
C GLY A 153 -9.80 18.69 -7.41
N PRO A 154 -8.75 19.29 -6.81
CA PRO A 154 -7.51 18.61 -6.51
C PRO A 154 -7.70 17.56 -5.40
N MET A 155 -6.84 16.53 -5.38
CA MET A 155 -6.77 15.62 -4.26
C MET A 155 -6.14 16.32 -3.05
N GLN A 156 -6.87 16.35 -1.93
CA GLN A 156 -6.46 17.01 -0.71
C GLN A 156 -6.66 16.11 0.52
N VAL A 157 -5.73 16.19 1.47
CA VAL A 157 -5.92 15.67 2.82
C VAL A 157 -6.50 16.79 3.66
N VAL A 158 -7.75 16.62 4.09
CA VAL A 158 -8.51 17.65 4.81
C VAL A 158 -8.97 17.16 6.18
N SER A 159 -9.16 18.10 7.10
CA SER A 159 -9.86 17.84 8.37
C SER A 159 -10.96 18.86 8.61
N GLY A 160 -11.96 18.50 9.43
CA GLY A 160 -13.07 19.38 9.77
C GLY A 160 -14.34 19.09 8.95
N PRO A 161 -15.50 19.64 9.36
CA PRO A 161 -16.77 19.36 8.71
C PRO A 161 -16.84 20.02 7.33
N ILE A 162 -17.73 19.48 6.48
CA ILE A 162 -18.02 20.03 5.14
C ILE A 162 -18.29 21.54 5.25
N GLY A 163 -17.61 22.34 4.43
CA GLY A 163 -17.72 23.81 4.42
C GLY A 163 -16.82 24.55 5.41
N ARG A 164 -16.11 23.84 6.31
CA ARG A 164 -15.06 24.39 7.20
C ARG A 164 -13.83 23.49 7.22
N GLN A 165 -13.48 22.93 6.07
CA GLN A 165 -12.33 22.05 5.92
C GLN A 165 -11.03 22.86 5.99
N ARG A 166 -10.07 22.34 6.75
CA ARG A 166 -8.67 22.77 6.71
C ARG A 166 -7.90 21.79 5.83
N VAL A 167 -7.23 22.31 4.81
CA VAL A 167 -6.31 21.54 3.95
C VAL A 167 -4.97 21.40 4.67
N HIS A 168 -4.50 20.16 4.82
CA HIS A 168 -3.19 19.83 5.36
C HIS A 168 -2.18 19.48 4.27
N TYR A 169 -2.67 18.90 3.19
CA TYR A 169 -1.89 18.48 2.04
C TYR A 169 -2.72 18.60 0.78
N GLU A 170 -2.10 19.00 -0.32
CA GLU A 170 -2.63 18.88 -1.67
C GLU A 170 -1.61 18.11 -2.49
N ALA A 171 -2.06 17.05 -3.16
CA ALA A 171 -1.21 16.20 -3.99
C ALA A 171 -0.84 16.90 -5.31
N PRO A 172 0.17 16.40 -6.07
CA PRO A 172 0.50 16.93 -7.38
C PRO A 172 -0.74 17.03 -8.30
N PRO A 173 -0.87 18.05 -9.15
CA PRO A 173 -2.01 18.15 -10.06
C PRO A 173 -2.10 16.93 -11.01
N ALA A 174 -3.32 16.59 -11.44
CA ALA A 174 -3.60 15.42 -12.27
C ALA A 174 -2.73 15.32 -13.54
N ASP A 175 -2.44 16.46 -14.17
CA ASP A 175 -1.62 16.54 -15.39
C ASP A 175 -0.16 16.11 -15.19
N ARG A 176 0.34 16.08 -13.95
CA ARG A 176 1.67 15.58 -13.59
C ARG A 176 1.70 14.10 -13.24
N LEU A 177 0.57 13.48 -12.89
CA LEU A 177 0.55 12.13 -12.34
C LEU A 177 1.20 11.09 -13.24
N ASP A 178 0.96 11.18 -14.55
CA ASP A 178 1.51 10.20 -15.49
C ASP A 178 3.05 10.29 -15.56
N ALA A 179 3.60 11.50 -15.59
CA ALA A 179 5.05 11.70 -15.59
C ALA A 179 5.69 11.31 -14.24
N GLU A 180 5.08 11.71 -13.11
CA GLU A 180 5.62 11.41 -11.79
C GLU A 180 5.54 9.92 -11.45
N THR A 181 4.44 9.26 -11.84
CA THR A 181 4.30 7.82 -11.60
C THR A 181 5.24 7.03 -12.49
N ARG A 182 5.48 7.44 -13.75
CA ARG A 182 6.52 6.83 -14.58
C ARG A 182 7.90 6.89 -13.91
N ARG A 183 8.28 8.05 -13.34
CA ARG A 183 9.53 8.19 -12.57
C ARG A 183 9.57 7.26 -11.35
N PHE A 184 8.45 7.15 -10.62
CA PHE A 184 8.33 6.24 -9.47
C PHE A 184 8.46 4.77 -9.89
N LEU A 185 7.79 4.36 -10.96
CA LEU A 185 7.83 3.00 -11.47
C LEU A 185 9.22 2.63 -11.99
N ASP A 186 9.90 3.54 -12.68
CA ASP A 186 11.29 3.32 -13.11
C ASP A 186 12.21 3.16 -11.89
N TRP A 187 12.02 3.99 -10.86
CA TRP A 187 12.82 3.92 -9.63
C TRP A 187 12.55 2.65 -8.82
N VAL A 188 11.29 2.24 -8.62
CA VAL A 188 10.94 1.09 -7.77
C VAL A 188 11.37 -0.23 -8.41
N ASN A 189 11.34 -0.32 -9.75
CA ASN A 189 11.78 -1.49 -10.50
C ASN A 189 13.28 -1.47 -10.80
N GLY A 190 13.94 -0.32 -10.70
CA GLY A 190 15.36 -0.17 -11.00
C GLY A 190 16.29 -0.92 -10.03
N PRO A 191 17.58 -1.04 -10.36
CA PRO A 191 18.57 -1.49 -9.40
C PRO A 191 18.71 -0.47 -8.26
N SER A 192 18.94 -0.94 -7.04
CA SER A 192 19.28 -0.08 -5.91
C SER A 192 20.32 -0.76 -5.03
N ASN A 193 21.25 0.04 -4.50
CA ASN A 193 22.20 -0.38 -3.49
C ASN A 193 21.70 -0.08 -2.07
N ASP A 194 20.54 0.55 -1.94
CA ASP A 194 19.95 0.88 -0.65
C ASP A 194 19.44 -0.39 0.03
N PRO A 195 19.55 -0.48 1.37
CA PRO A 195 18.95 -1.58 2.10
C PRO A 195 17.44 -1.68 1.82
N PRO A 196 16.87 -2.88 1.65
CA PRO A 196 15.47 -3.06 1.25
C PRO A 196 14.44 -2.35 2.16
N LEU A 197 14.69 -2.33 3.48
CA LEU A 197 13.81 -1.65 4.45
C LEU A 197 13.78 -0.14 4.23
N LEU A 198 14.93 0.46 3.92
CA LEU A 198 15.03 1.87 3.61
C LEU A 198 14.31 2.15 2.29
N ARG A 199 14.57 1.33 1.27
CA ARG A 199 13.91 1.47 -0.04
C ARG A 199 12.38 1.36 0.07
N ALA A 200 11.87 0.44 0.91
CA ALA A 200 10.44 0.34 1.19
C ALA A 200 9.88 1.62 1.84
N GLY A 201 10.59 2.19 2.82
CA GLY A 201 10.19 3.44 3.47
C GLY A 201 10.19 4.64 2.51
N LEU A 202 11.23 4.78 1.68
CA LEU A 202 11.31 5.84 0.67
C LEU A 202 10.22 5.68 -0.40
N GLY A 203 9.95 4.45 -0.82
CA GLY A 203 8.92 4.15 -1.80
C GLY A 203 7.52 4.43 -1.26
N HIS A 204 7.26 4.08 0.00
CA HIS A 204 6.01 4.42 0.67
C HIS A 204 5.81 5.93 0.75
N LEU A 205 6.82 6.68 1.24
CA LEU A 205 6.75 8.13 1.33
C LEU A 205 6.51 8.77 -0.04
N TRP A 206 7.26 8.38 -1.07
CA TRP A 206 7.07 8.93 -2.41
C TRP A 206 5.68 8.60 -2.96
N PHE A 207 5.17 7.38 -2.79
CA PHE A 207 3.86 7.02 -3.32
C PHE A 207 2.70 7.82 -2.69
N VAL A 208 2.81 8.18 -1.42
CA VAL A 208 1.77 8.96 -0.71
C VAL A 208 1.94 10.48 -0.83
N THR A 209 3.01 10.95 -1.48
CA THR A 209 3.29 12.39 -1.69
C THR A 209 3.37 12.73 -3.16
#